data_AF-A0A8T3ZBL9-F1
#
_entry.id   AF-A0A8T3ZBL9-F1
#
_cell.length_a   1.000
_cell.length_b   1.000
_cell.length_c   1.000
_cell.angle_alpha   90.00
_cell.angle_beta   90.00
_cell.angle_gamma   90.00
#
_symmetry.space_group_name_H-M   'P 1'
#
loop_
_entity.id
_entity.type
_entity.pdbx_description
1 polymer ?
#
loop_
_entity_poly.entity_id
_entity_poly.type
_entity_poly.pdbx_seq_one_letter_code
_entity_poly.pdbx_strand_id
1 'polypeptide(L)'
;MLGFKDMIDKNEHDKMKEIYSTNLTSNVKRSVSPDSIRMVNKDGKEVSLSELNETLVNSLIISDSIILWTDDDSSESFFNIIKGAGILLRNFIIGGLPLRGCITLGEFSLRYSQMRSNRQNIQMTIFGKAITNAYSKTDIQQWVGCTVDNDAIKKFREWEKKHSTMSNFASIEWFCKLKLLARYKVPLKYGPLEKKYVIDWISNTEITERIIREAFSKHKKTVNDWDVRYKLENTIKFYQFIKMKKTHIQYDAFTLRDVPPK
;
A
#
# COMPACT_ATOMS: atom_id res chain seq x y z
N MET A 1 -6.25 7.25 -8.69
CA MET A 1 -4.90 7.05 -9.29
C MET A 1 -4.36 8.37 -9.83
N LEU A 2 -3.06 8.67 -9.80
CA LEU A 2 -2.56 9.98 -10.28
C LEU A 2 -2.42 10.03 -11.82
N GLY A 3 -2.94 11.11 -12.41
CA GLY A 3 -2.89 11.35 -13.86
C GLY A 3 -3.80 10.45 -14.68
N PHE A 4 -4.85 9.88 -14.07
CA PHE A 4 -5.79 9.00 -14.74
C PHE A 4 -6.51 9.66 -15.92
N LYS A 5 -7.06 10.85 -15.70
CA LYS A 5 -7.78 11.61 -16.74
C LYS A 5 -6.89 11.84 -17.96
N ASP A 6 -5.68 12.36 -17.75
CA ASP A 6 -4.68 12.56 -18.79
C ASP A 6 -4.38 11.28 -19.58
N MET A 7 -4.25 10.16 -18.87
CA MET A 7 -3.99 8.87 -19.49
C MET A 7 -5.16 8.44 -20.39
N ILE A 8 -6.41 8.65 -19.95
CA ILE A 8 -7.59 8.35 -20.77
C ILE A 8 -7.70 9.30 -21.97
N ASP A 9 -7.55 10.60 -21.75
CA ASP A 9 -7.80 11.62 -22.78
C ASP A 9 -6.72 11.61 -23.89
N LYS A 10 -5.50 11.15 -23.58
CA LYS A 10 -4.34 11.22 -24.51
C LYS A 10 -3.95 9.89 -25.14
N ASN A 11 -4.61 8.80 -24.77
CA ASN A 11 -4.36 7.48 -25.35
C ASN A 11 -5.61 6.94 -26.04
N GLU A 12 -5.40 6.13 -27.07
CA GLU A 12 -6.48 5.42 -27.74
C GLU A 12 -7.09 4.36 -26.81
N HIS A 13 -8.36 4.07 -27.02
CA HIS A 13 -9.12 3.16 -26.16
C HIS A 13 -8.51 1.74 -26.09
N ASP A 14 -7.98 1.21 -27.20
CA ASP A 14 -7.35 -0.11 -27.19
C ASP A 14 -6.02 -0.13 -26.45
N LYS A 15 -5.24 0.96 -26.52
CA LYS A 15 -4.05 1.10 -25.68
C LYS A 15 -4.42 1.14 -24.19
N MET A 16 -5.55 1.77 -23.87
CA MET A 16 -6.07 1.78 -22.50
C MET A 16 -6.50 0.39 -22.03
N LYS A 17 -7.14 -0.42 -22.87
CA LYS A 17 -7.45 -1.82 -22.54
C LYS A 17 -6.19 -2.62 -22.20
N GLU A 18 -5.12 -2.45 -22.98
CA GLU A 18 -3.84 -3.09 -22.73
C GLU A 18 -3.23 -2.64 -21.40
N ILE A 19 -3.20 -1.32 -21.12
CA ILE A 19 -2.69 -0.80 -19.85
C ILE A 19 -3.50 -1.35 -18.67
N TYR A 20 -4.83 -1.41 -18.78
CA TYR A 20 -5.71 -1.95 -17.75
C TYR A 20 -5.48 -3.44 -17.50
N SER A 21 -5.41 -4.26 -18.55
CA SER A 21 -5.22 -5.71 -18.40
C SER A 21 -3.84 -6.05 -17.82
N THR A 22 -2.80 -5.39 -18.33
CA THR A 22 -1.40 -5.68 -17.96
C THR A 22 -0.97 -5.04 -16.64
N ASN A 23 -1.36 -3.79 -16.39
CA ASN A 23 -0.87 -3.02 -15.23
C ASN A 23 -1.90 -2.87 -14.12
N LEU A 24 -3.20 -2.97 -14.40
CA LEU A 24 -4.22 -2.79 -13.37
C LEU A 24 -4.66 -4.14 -12.80
N THR A 25 -5.33 -4.96 -13.62
CA THR A 25 -5.93 -6.22 -13.18
C THR A 25 -4.87 -7.21 -12.70
N SER A 26 -3.78 -7.36 -13.46
CA SER A 26 -2.71 -8.29 -13.10
C SER A 26 -1.98 -7.89 -11.81
N ASN A 27 -1.77 -6.59 -11.58
CA ASN A 27 -1.10 -6.11 -10.37
C ASN A 27 -2.01 -6.18 -9.15
N VAL A 28 -3.31 -5.92 -9.30
CA VAL A 28 -4.29 -6.15 -8.22
C VAL A 28 -4.34 -7.64 -7.86
N LYS A 29 -4.43 -8.54 -8.84
CA LYS A 29 -4.38 -10.00 -8.60
C LYS A 29 -3.15 -10.43 -7.80
N ARG A 30 -1.96 -9.95 -8.17
CA ARG A 30 -0.72 -10.22 -7.42
C ARG A 30 -0.70 -9.64 -6.00
N SER A 31 -1.44 -8.56 -5.76
CA SER A 31 -1.51 -7.94 -4.43
C SER A 31 -2.44 -8.69 -3.47
N VAL A 32 -3.51 -9.31 -4.01
CA VAL A 32 -4.52 -10.03 -3.21
C VAL A 32 -4.18 -11.50 -3.00
N SER A 33 -3.41 -12.09 -3.92
CA SER A 33 -2.90 -13.45 -3.81
C SER A 33 -1.39 -13.43 -4.08
N PRO A 34 -0.59 -12.90 -3.14
CA PRO A 34 0.86 -12.98 -3.27
C PRO A 34 1.26 -14.44 -3.22
N ASP A 35 1.94 -14.91 -4.27
CA ASP A 35 2.61 -16.22 -4.27
C ASP A 35 3.37 -16.39 -2.95
N SER A 36 3.30 -17.60 -2.42
CA SER A 36 3.64 -17.92 -1.04
C SER A 36 4.93 -17.27 -0.56
N ILE A 37 4.79 -16.41 0.46
CA ILE A 37 5.95 -15.82 1.10
C ILE A 37 6.48 -16.80 2.14
N ARG A 38 7.77 -17.12 2.01
CA ARG A 38 8.57 -17.72 3.06
C ARG A 38 8.91 -16.62 4.08
N MET A 39 8.29 -16.70 5.25
CA MET A 39 8.66 -15.86 6.39
C MET A 39 9.75 -16.56 7.17
N VAL A 40 10.66 -15.82 7.81
CA VAL A 40 11.62 -16.41 8.76
C VAL A 40 11.17 -15.99 10.15
N ASN A 41 10.90 -16.96 11.03
CA ASN A 41 10.55 -16.67 12.42
C ASN A 41 11.78 -16.12 13.18
N LYS A 42 11.59 -15.68 14.43
CA LYS A 42 12.68 -15.13 15.25
C LYS A 42 13.82 -16.14 15.53
N ASP A 43 13.55 -17.43 15.37
CA ASP A 43 14.52 -18.52 15.54
C ASP A 43 15.27 -18.88 14.24
N GLY A 44 15.10 -18.08 13.17
CA GLY A 44 15.74 -18.35 11.88
C GLY A 44 15.05 -19.45 11.06
N LYS A 45 13.88 -19.95 11.48
CA LYS A 45 13.13 -21.00 10.79
C LYS A 45 12.22 -20.40 9.71
N GLU A 46 12.36 -20.88 8.48
CA GLU A 46 11.44 -20.55 7.39
C GLU A 46 10.04 -21.15 7.66
N VAL A 47 9.06 -20.27 7.87
CA VAL A 47 7.63 -20.53 7.87
C VAL A 47 7.09 -20.13 6.51
N SER A 48 6.77 -21.12 5.67
CA SER A 48 6.12 -20.90 4.40
C SER A 48 4.61 -20.77 4.61
N LEU A 49 4.00 -19.64 4.29
CA LEU A 49 2.54 -19.50 4.23
C LEU A 49 2.00 -20.07 2.90
N SER A 50 2.50 -21.23 2.48
CA SER A 50 2.29 -21.82 1.15
C SER A 50 1.28 -22.94 1.11
N GLU A 51 0.05 -22.74 1.59
CA GLU A 51 -1.01 -23.75 1.39
C GLU A 51 -2.38 -23.17 1.02
N LEU A 52 -2.53 -21.85 0.93
CA LEU A 52 -3.83 -21.26 0.64
C LEU A 52 -3.83 -20.63 -0.75
N ASN A 53 -4.52 -21.28 -1.70
CA ASN A 53 -5.07 -20.67 -2.92
C ASN A 53 -6.12 -19.59 -2.59
N GLU A 54 -6.04 -18.96 -1.41
CA GLU A 54 -7.05 -18.06 -0.88
C GLU A 54 -6.62 -16.62 -1.14
N THR A 55 -7.62 -15.84 -1.54
CA THR A 55 -7.47 -14.40 -1.70
C THR A 55 -7.34 -13.80 -0.30
N LEU A 56 -6.15 -13.28 0.05
CA LEU A 56 -5.87 -12.76 1.39
C LEU A 56 -6.56 -11.42 1.68
N VAL A 57 -6.89 -10.68 0.62
CA VAL A 57 -7.52 -9.35 0.67
C VAL A 57 -8.50 -9.25 -0.48
N ASN A 58 -9.73 -8.86 -0.22
CA ASN A 58 -10.71 -8.62 -1.27
C ASN A 58 -10.35 -7.34 -2.04
N SER A 59 -10.72 -7.27 -3.33
CA SER A 59 -10.44 -6.08 -4.14
C SER A 59 -11.56 -5.72 -5.11
N LEU A 60 -11.64 -4.43 -5.40
CA LEU A 60 -12.51 -3.89 -6.43
C LEU A 60 -11.84 -2.70 -7.12
N ILE A 61 -12.01 -2.63 -8.43
CA ILE A 61 -11.52 -1.53 -9.26
C ILE A 61 -12.73 -0.80 -9.82
N ILE A 62 -12.81 0.51 -9.60
CA ILE A 62 -13.83 1.39 -10.21
C ILE A 62 -13.12 2.60 -10.80
N SER A 63 -13.14 2.72 -12.12
CA SER A 63 -12.50 3.82 -12.86
C SER A 63 -11.01 3.96 -12.51
N ASP A 64 -10.65 4.93 -11.68
CA ASP A 64 -9.29 5.25 -11.23
C ASP A 64 -8.99 4.83 -9.78
N SER A 65 -9.98 4.24 -9.12
CA SER A 65 -9.99 3.93 -7.70
C SER A 65 -9.89 2.41 -7.50
N ILE A 66 -9.09 2.02 -6.51
CA ILE A 66 -8.90 0.63 -6.11
C ILE A 66 -9.25 0.55 -4.64
N ILE A 67 -10.20 -0.33 -4.32
CA ILE A 67 -10.65 -0.61 -2.96
C ILE A 67 -10.09 -1.97 -2.59
N LEU A 68 -9.36 -2.02 -1.48
CA LEU A 68 -8.93 -3.26 -0.84
C LEU A 68 -9.64 -3.36 0.52
N TRP A 69 -10.14 -4.54 0.88
CA TRP A 69 -10.76 -4.75 2.19
C TRP A 69 -10.54 -6.17 2.70
N THR A 70 -10.71 -6.35 4.00
CA THR A 70 -10.72 -7.63 4.69
C THR A 70 -12.09 -7.82 5.33
N ASP A 71 -12.49 -9.08 5.56
CA ASP A 71 -13.82 -9.39 6.08
C ASP A 71 -13.91 -9.22 7.62
N ASP A 72 -12.77 -9.12 8.29
CA ASP A 72 -12.66 -8.84 9.73
C ASP A 72 -11.53 -7.86 10.07
N ASP A 73 -11.42 -7.55 11.36
CA ASP A 73 -10.40 -6.69 11.96
C ASP A 73 -9.34 -7.46 12.77
N SER A 74 -9.13 -8.74 12.43
CA SER A 74 -8.10 -9.58 13.05
C SER A 74 -6.68 -9.07 12.74
N SER A 75 -5.70 -9.54 13.52
CA SER A 75 -4.30 -9.22 13.27
C SER A 75 -3.78 -9.73 11.93
N GLU A 76 -4.30 -10.87 11.47
CA GLU A 76 -3.97 -11.46 10.19
C GLU A 76 -4.52 -10.61 9.04
N SER A 77 -5.80 -10.22 9.11
CA SER A 77 -6.40 -9.26 8.18
C SER A 77 -5.61 -7.96 8.10
N PHE A 78 -5.19 -7.41 9.25
CA PHE A 78 -4.36 -6.21 9.29
C PHE A 78 -2.99 -6.41 8.62
N PHE A 79 -2.34 -7.55 8.83
CA PHE A 79 -1.10 -7.91 8.13
C PHE A 79 -1.32 -8.03 6.62
N ASN A 80 -2.37 -8.75 6.21
CA ASN A 80 -2.70 -9.01 4.82
C ASN A 80 -2.98 -7.73 4.04
N ILE A 81 -3.76 -6.80 4.59
CA ILE A 81 -4.07 -5.54 3.92
C ILE A 81 -2.85 -4.61 3.82
N ILE A 82 -1.97 -4.57 4.83
CA ILE A 82 -0.70 -3.84 4.77
C ILE A 82 0.19 -4.40 3.64
N LYS A 83 0.35 -5.72 3.62
CA LYS A 83 1.16 -6.41 2.63
C LYS A 83 0.62 -6.22 1.21
N GLY A 84 -0.69 -6.42 1.03
CA GLY A 84 -1.38 -6.22 -0.25
C GLY A 84 -1.23 -4.79 -0.75
N ALA A 85 -1.45 -3.79 0.11
CA ALA A 85 -1.24 -2.39 -0.23
C ALA A 85 0.22 -2.09 -0.63
N GLY A 86 1.21 -2.66 0.06
CA GLY A 86 2.63 -2.50 -0.27
C GLY A 86 3.00 -3.05 -1.64
N ILE A 87 2.53 -4.27 -1.95
CA ILE A 87 2.72 -4.90 -3.26
C ILE A 87 2.03 -4.08 -4.36
N LEU A 88 0.80 -3.62 -4.09
CA LEU A 88 0.04 -2.81 -5.03
C LEU A 88 0.77 -1.51 -5.35
N LEU A 89 1.14 -0.73 -4.34
CA LEU A 89 1.88 0.54 -4.50
C LEU A 89 3.16 0.35 -5.34
N ARG A 90 3.95 -0.67 -5.00
CA ARG A 90 5.20 -1.00 -5.71
C ARG A 90 4.94 -1.29 -7.18
N ASN A 91 4.04 -2.22 -7.47
CA ASN A 91 3.80 -2.68 -8.82
C ASN A 91 3.21 -1.56 -9.69
N PHE A 92 2.38 -0.71 -9.09
CA PHE A 92 1.80 0.44 -9.76
C PHE A 92 2.84 1.53 -10.05
N ILE A 93 3.79 1.79 -9.16
CA ILE A 93 4.94 2.65 -9.47
C ILE A 93 5.71 2.10 -10.67
N ILE A 94 6.07 0.82 -10.68
CA ILE A 94 6.79 0.19 -11.79
C ILE A 94 5.98 0.26 -13.11
N GLY A 95 4.67 0.06 -13.00
CA GLY A 95 3.72 0.17 -14.11
C GLY A 95 3.48 1.60 -14.61
N GLY A 96 3.99 2.62 -13.91
CA GLY A 96 3.78 4.02 -14.22
C GLY A 96 2.37 4.54 -13.88
N LEU A 97 1.76 3.98 -12.85
CA LEU A 97 0.43 4.31 -12.34
C LEU A 97 0.50 4.71 -10.85
N PRO A 98 1.22 5.79 -10.47
CA PRO A 98 1.38 6.19 -9.08
C PRO A 98 0.05 6.28 -8.31
N LEU A 99 0.01 5.66 -7.13
CA LEU A 99 -1.17 5.53 -6.29
C LEU A 99 -1.06 6.33 -4.98
N ARG A 100 -2.21 6.81 -4.51
CA ARG A 100 -2.38 7.36 -3.16
C ARG A 100 -3.42 6.51 -2.47
N GLY A 101 -3.23 6.23 -1.19
CA GLY A 101 -4.16 5.42 -0.43
C GLY A 101 -4.18 5.73 1.06
N CYS A 102 -5.19 5.17 1.73
CA CYS A 102 -5.33 5.19 3.17
C CYS A 102 -5.97 3.87 3.62
N ILE A 103 -5.34 3.16 4.55
CA ILE A 103 -5.94 2.02 5.23
C ILE A 103 -6.69 2.56 6.44
N THR A 104 -7.99 2.28 6.51
CA THR A 104 -8.88 2.73 7.60
C THR A 104 -9.64 1.55 8.18
N LEU A 105 -10.23 1.75 9.36
CA LEU A 105 -11.11 0.79 10.02
C LEU A 105 -12.51 1.41 10.12
N GLY A 106 -13.55 0.62 9.84
CA GLY A 106 -14.93 1.06 10.01
C GLY A 106 -15.91 0.16 9.26
N GLU A 107 -17.19 0.54 9.35
CA GLU A 107 -18.27 -0.12 8.61
C GLU A 107 -17.99 -0.10 7.11
N PHE A 108 -18.12 -1.26 6.48
CA PHE A 108 -18.02 -1.48 5.04
C PHE A 108 -19.10 -2.47 4.62
N SER A 109 -19.79 -2.17 3.54
CA SER A 109 -20.82 -3.05 2.98
C SER A 109 -20.74 -3.04 1.47
N LEU A 110 -20.70 -4.24 0.89
CA LEU A 110 -20.79 -4.50 -0.54
C LEU A 110 -22.08 -5.27 -0.81
N ARG A 111 -22.91 -4.75 -1.71
CA ARG A 111 -24.13 -5.41 -2.18
C ARG A 111 -24.06 -5.58 -3.69
N TYR A 112 -24.14 -6.83 -4.13
CA TYR A 112 -24.32 -7.19 -5.51
C TYR A 112 -25.76 -7.64 -5.71
N SER A 113 -26.43 -7.05 -6.70
CA SER A 113 -27.76 -7.46 -7.11
C SER A 113 -27.80 -7.59 -8.63
N GLN A 114 -28.38 -8.68 -9.11
CA GLN A 114 -28.67 -8.90 -10.51
C GLN A 114 -30.10 -9.40 -10.62
N MET A 115 -30.92 -8.73 -11.44
CA MET A 115 -32.31 -9.14 -11.59
C MET A 115 -32.38 -10.50 -12.29
N ARG A 116 -33.09 -11.47 -11.70
CA ARG A 116 -33.24 -12.81 -12.30
C ARG A 116 -33.89 -12.76 -13.68
N SER A 117 -34.82 -11.84 -13.88
CA SER A 117 -35.54 -11.62 -15.15
C SER A 117 -34.74 -10.81 -16.18
N ASN A 118 -33.67 -10.12 -15.77
CA ASN A 118 -32.84 -9.32 -16.66
C ASN A 118 -31.37 -9.40 -16.24
N ARG A 119 -30.63 -10.30 -16.89
CA ARG A 119 -29.19 -10.49 -16.63
C ARG A 119 -28.32 -9.29 -17.04
N GLN A 120 -28.85 -8.33 -17.81
CA GLN A 120 -28.11 -7.13 -18.22
C GLN A 120 -28.08 -6.06 -17.13
N ASN A 121 -29.03 -6.06 -16.18
CA ASN A 121 -29.04 -5.12 -15.07
C ASN A 121 -28.21 -5.66 -13.90
N ILE A 122 -26.97 -5.18 -13.80
CA ILE A 122 -26.03 -5.51 -12.73
C ILE A 122 -25.86 -4.27 -11.84
N GLN A 123 -26.17 -4.41 -10.56
CA GLN A 123 -26.02 -3.36 -9.56
C GLN A 123 -25.00 -3.78 -8.52
N MET A 124 -23.93 -2.98 -8.40
CA MET A 124 -22.95 -3.11 -7.33
C MET A 124 -22.98 -1.84 -6.50
N THR A 125 -23.38 -1.96 -5.23
CA THR A 125 -23.47 -0.83 -4.30
C THR A 125 -22.47 -1.02 -3.18
N ILE A 126 -21.72 0.03 -2.87
CA ILE A 126 -20.72 0.03 -1.81
C ILE A 126 -20.93 1.25 -0.94
N PHE A 127 -20.96 1.05 0.37
CA PHE A 127 -21.19 2.12 1.32
C PHE A 127 -20.59 1.75 2.68
N GLY A 128 -20.39 2.78 3.50
CA GLY A 128 -19.84 2.64 4.85
C GLY A 128 -18.79 3.70 5.16
N LYS A 129 -18.60 3.96 6.46
CA LYS A 129 -17.69 4.99 6.97
C LYS A 129 -16.24 4.74 6.56
N ALA A 130 -15.83 3.48 6.42
CA ALA A 130 -14.47 3.14 6.00
C ALA A 130 -14.14 3.74 4.61
N ILE A 131 -15.10 3.71 3.68
CA ILE A 131 -14.90 4.20 2.30
C ILE A 131 -14.74 5.71 2.29
N THR A 132 -15.67 6.42 2.93
CA THR A 132 -15.65 7.89 2.98
C THR A 132 -14.41 8.40 3.72
N ASN A 133 -13.99 7.72 4.78
CA ASN A 133 -12.78 8.05 5.52
C ASN A 133 -11.52 7.82 4.69
N ALA A 134 -11.41 6.66 4.03
CA ALA A 134 -10.27 6.34 3.17
C ALA A 134 -10.16 7.33 2.00
N TYR A 135 -11.29 7.66 1.36
CA TYR A 135 -11.35 8.64 0.28
C TYR A 135 -10.88 10.02 0.74
N SER A 136 -11.47 10.55 1.82
CA SER A 136 -11.16 11.89 2.34
C SER A 136 -9.70 12.02 2.77
N LYS A 137 -9.16 10.99 3.44
CA LYS A 137 -7.74 10.94 3.87
C LYS A 137 -6.78 10.74 2.71
N THR A 138 -7.23 10.14 1.60
CA THR A 138 -6.42 9.99 0.39
C THR A 138 -6.35 11.30 -0.40
N ASP A 139 -7.47 12.03 -0.52
CA ASP A 139 -7.51 13.26 -1.32
C ASP A 139 -6.55 14.34 -0.82
N ILE A 140 -6.42 14.47 0.50
CA ILE A 140 -5.55 15.48 1.11
C ILE A 140 -4.05 15.15 1.03
N GLN A 141 -3.64 13.96 0.59
CA GLN A 141 -2.22 13.60 0.51
C GLN A 141 -1.54 14.22 -0.71
N GLN A 142 -0.37 14.84 -0.48
CA GLN A 142 0.44 15.50 -1.51
C GLN A 142 1.71 14.70 -1.88
N TRP A 143 1.59 13.38 -1.98
CA TRP A 143 2.66 12.44 -2.35
C TRP A 143 2.07 11.09 -2.79
N VAL A 144 2.90 10.17 -3.30
CA VAL A 144 2.54 8.79 -3.65
C VAL A 144 2.91 7.84 -2.53
N GLY A 145 1.90 7.18 -1.97
CA GLY A 145 2.05 6.26 -0.86
C GLY A 145 0.72 5.93 -0.21
N CYS A 146 0.77 5.22 0.92
CA CYS A 146 -0.42 4.86 1.66
C CYS A 146 -0.20 5.09 3.16
N THR A 147 -1.10 5.85 3.79
CA THR A 147 -1.13 6.04 5.24
C THR A 147 -1.94 4.94 5.90
N VAL A 148 -1.57 4.56 7.12
CA VAL A 148 -2.43 3.75 7.99
C VAL A 148 -3.08 4.68 9.02
N ASP A 149 -4.39 4.63 9.09
CA ASP A 149 -5.17 5.48 9.97
C ASP A 149 -4.97 5.17 11.45
N ASN A 150 -5.12 6.19 12.30
CA ASN A 150 -4.89 6.06 13.73
C ASN A 150 -5.85 5.05 14.37
N ASP A 151 -7.09 4.98 13.91
CA ASP A 151 -8.09 4.04 14.45
C ASP A 151 -7.71 2.58 14.15
N ALA A 152 -7.22 2.31 12.94
CA ALA A 152 -6.70 0.99 12.56
C ALA A 152 -5.46 0.61 13.40
N ILE A 153 -4.53 1.55 13.58
CA ILE A 153 -3.35 1.35 14.45
C ILE A 153 -3.77 1.12 15.90
N LYS A 154 -4.71 1.90 16.41
CA LYS A 154 -5.20 1.78 17.79
C LYS A 154 -5.84 0.42 18.03
N LYS A 155 -6.71 -0.01 17.12
CA LYS A 155 -7.34 -1.34 17.19
C LYS A 155 -6.30 -2.46 17.20
N PHE A 156 -5.30 -2.38 16.32
CA PHE A 156 -4.22 -3.38 16.31
C PHE A 156 -3.42 -3.38 17.62
N ARG A 157 -3.09 -2.20 18.17
CA ARG A 157 -2.40 -2.08 19.48
C ARG A 157 -3.24 -2.63 20.64
N GLU A 158 -4.56 -2.49 20.59
CA GLU A 158 -5.44 -3.11 21.59
C GLU A 158 -5.40 -4.63 21.50
N TRP A 159 -5.35 -5.18 20.28
CA TRP A 159 -5.15 -6.61 20.08
C TRP A 159 -3.76 -7.06 20.59
N GLU A 160 -2.68 -6.32 20.30
CA GLU A 160 -1.33 -6.62 20.80
C GLU A 160 -1.30 -6.72 22.32
N LYS A 161 -1.90 -5.75 23.02
CA LYS A 161 -1.94 -5.72 24.49
C LYS A 161 -2.68 -6.90 25.08
N LYS A 162 -3.75 -7.37 24.43
CA LYS A 162 -4.51 -8.54 24.87
C LYS A 162 -3.72 -9.85 24.73
N HIS A 163 -2.74 -9.88 23.83
CA HIS A 163 -1.96 -11.08 23.50
C HIS A 163 -0.47 -10.93 23.88
N SER A 164 -0.11 -9.90 24.67
CA SER A 164 1.29 -9.54 24.97
C SER A 164 2.04 -10.54 25.84
N THR A 165 1.34 -11.49 26.47
CA THR A 165 1.94 -12.56 27.27
C THR A 165 2.46 -13.72 26.43
N MET A 166 2.13 -13.75 25.14
CA MET A 166 2.57 -14.79 24.22
C MET A 166 3.84 -14.32 23.48
N SER A 167 4.96 -15.02 23.66
CA SER A 167 6.32 -14.61 23.29
C SER A 167 6.57 -14.35 21.77
N ASN A 168 5.63 -14.71 20.89
CA ASN A 168 5.87 -14.80 19.44
C ASN A 168 4.91 -14.02 18.52
N PHE A 169 4.14 -13.04 19.02
CA PHE A 169 3.17 -12.33 18.18
C PHE A 169 3.68 -11.06 17.49
N ALA A 170 3.01 -10.69 16.39
CA ALA A 170 3.29 -9.51 15.59
C ALA A 170 2.93 -8.21 16.35
N SER A 171 3.79 -7.20 16.26
CA SER A 171 3.54 -5.84 16.76
C SER A 171 3.78 -4.78 15.68
N ILE A 172 3.27 -3.56 15.85
CA ILE A 172 3.54 -2.40 14.97
C ILE A 172 5.04 -2.18 14.82
N GLU A 173 5.79 -2.31 15.91
CA GLU A 173 7.25 -2.20 15.89
C GLU A 173 7.88 -3.36 15.10
N TRP A 174 7.30 -4.56 15.15
CA TRP A 174 7.70 -5.68 14.28
C TRP A 174 7.42 -5.41 12.80
N PHE A 175 6.27 -4.84 12.44
CA PHE A 175 6.01 -4.38 11.06
C PHE A 175 7.03 -3.34 10.58
N CYS A 176 7.46 -2.44 11.47
CA CYS A 176 8.52 -1.50 11.18
C CYS A 176 9.89 -2.17 10.99
N LYS A 177 10.23 -3.17 11.82
CA LYS A 177 11.47 -3.95 11.68
C LYS A 177 11.49 -4.74 10.37
N LEU A 178 10.36 -5.32 9.97
CA LEU A 178 10.19 -5.97 8.67
C LEU A 178 10.13 -5.02 7.48
N LYS A 179 10.16 -3.70 7.73
CA LYS A 179 10.08 -2.67 6.71
C LYS A 179 8.81 -2.79 5.86
N LEU A 180 7.70 -3.13 6.52
CA LEU A 180 6.34 -3.07 5.98
C LEU A 180 5.68 -1.73 6.30
N LEU A 181 6.03 -1.16 7.46
CA LEU A 181 5.57 0.16 7.90
C LEU A 181 6.74 1.08 8.23
N ALA A 182 6.54 2.37 8.02
CA ALA A 182 7.43 3.41 8.51
C ALA A 182 6.63 4.53 9.20
N ARG A 183 7.25 5.21 10.17
CA ARG A 183 6.74 6.50 10.66
C ARG A 183 7.30 7.63 9.82
N TYR A 184 6.44 8.39 9.15
CA TYR A 184 6.85 9.46 8.23
C TYR A 184 6.01 10.72 8.44
N LYS A 185 6.60 11.89 8.22
CA LYS A 185 5.88 13.17 8.22
C LYS A 185 5.18 13.32 6.87
N VAL A 186 3.88 13.01 6.86
CA VAL A 186 3.11 12.94 5.62
C VAL A 186 2.82 14.35 5.10
N PRO A 187 3.14 14.67 3.84
CA PRO A 187 2.78 15.95 3.24
C PRO A 187 1.29 15.96 2.91
N LEU A 188 0.56 16.90 3.52
CA LEU A 188 -0.88 17.09 3.35
C LEU A 188 -1.15 18.44 2.66
N LYS A 189 -2.30 18.56 1.99
CA LYS A 189 -2.78 19.82 1.37
C LYS A 189 -2.91 20.95 2.39
N TYR A 190 -3.43 20.64 3.58
CA TYR A 190 -3.71 21.58 4.66
C TYR A 190 -3.38 20.94 6.00
N GLY A 191 -3.14 21.78 7.01
CA GLY A 191 -2.89 21.34 8.38
C GLY A 191 -1.41 21.03 8.68
N PRO A 192 -1.11 20.68 9.94
CA PRO A 192 0.26 20.43 10.37
C PRO A 192 0.84 19.16 9.73
N LEU A 193 2.17 19.15 9.56
CA LEU A 193 2.89 17.93 9.17
C LEU A 193 2.83 16.91 10.30
N GLU A 194 1.95 15.93 10.15
CA GLU A 194 1.75 14.86 11.13
C GLU A 194 2.63 13.64 10.84
N LYS A 195 3.24 13.10 11.91
CA LYS A 195 3.92 11.79 11.85
C LYS A 195 2.88 10.67 11.87
N LYS A 196 2.63 10.05 10.72
CA LYS A 196 1.71 8.91 10.57
C LYS A 196 2.48 7.62 10.28
N TYR A 197 1.84 6.48 10.52
CA TYR A 197 2.31 5.21 9.96
C TYR A 197 1.97 5.19 8.47
N VAL A 198 2.93 4.77 7.66
CA VAL A 198 2.80 4.65 6.22
C VAL A 198 3.34 3.31 5.76
N ILE A 199 2.83 2.80 4.64
CA ILE A 199 3.34 1.59 4.00
C ILE A 199 4.73 1.86 3.44
N ASP A 200 5.70 1.03 3.81
CA ASP A 200 7.04 1.04 3.23
C ASP A 200 7.06 0.13 1.99
N TRP A 201 6.78 0.73 0.84
CA TRP A 201 6.78 0.05 -0.45
C TRP A 201 8.16 0.07 -1.15
N ILE A 202 9.22 0.52 -0.45
CA ILE A 202 10.53 0.83 -1.03
C ILE A 202 11.63 -0.07 -0.51
N SER A 203 11.68 -0.33 0.80
CA SER A 203 12.81 -0.97 1.49
C SER A 203 13.22 -2.33 0.92
N ASN A 204 12.23 -3.15 0.56
CA ASN A 204 12.41 -4.52 0.09
C ASN A 204 12.33 -4.60 -1.45
N THR A 205 12.78 -3.54 -2.14
CA THR A 205 12.68 -3.42 -3.59
C THR A 205 13.90 -2.72 -4.20
N GLU A 206 14.08 -2.92 -5.50
CA GLU A 206 15.08 -2.23 -6.33
C GLU A 206 14.52 -0.94 -6.96
N ILE A 207 13.45 -0.37 -6.41
CA ILE A 207 12.95 0.91 -6.91
C ILE A 207 14.06 1.98 -6.75
N THR A 208 14.24 2.74 -7.82
CA THR A 208 15.16 3.88 -7.90
C THR A 208 14.36 5.17 -8.04
N GLU A 209 15.00 6.31 -7.73
CA GLU A 209 14.41 7.62 -7.99
C GLU A 209 14.03 7.79 -9.49
N ARG A 210 14.83 7.24 -10.40
CA ARG A 210 14.54 7.22 -11.84
C ARG A 210 13.20 6.56 -12.15
N ILE A 211 12.96 5.35 -11.61
CA ILE A 211 11.68 4.63 -11.78
C ILE A 211 10.51 5.48 -11.27
N ILE A 212 10.68 6.17 -10.13
CA ILE A 212 9.64 7.04 -9.57
C ILE A 212 9.35 8.22 -10.52
N ARG A 213 10.37 8.87 -11.06
CA ARG A 213 10.20 10.00 -12.00
C ARG A 213 9.53 9.55 -13.29
N GLU A 214 10.00 8.45 -13.88
CA GLU A 214 9.41 7.84 -15.07
C GLU A 214 7.94 7.45 -14.83
N ALA A 215 7.60 6.99 -13.62
CA ALA A 215 6.23 6.61 -13.29
C ALA A 215 5.24 7.78 -13.39
N PHE A 216 5.68 9.02 -13.16
CA PHE A 216 4.81 10.20 -13.25
C PHE A 216 4.56 10.63 -14.70
N SER A 217 5.51 10.41 -15.62
CA SER A 217 5.42 10.82 -17.03
C SER A 217 4.98 9.71 -17.99
N LYS A 218 5.01 8.44 -17.57
CA LYS A 218 4.58 7.30 -18.39
C LYS A 218 3.14 7.47 -18.89
N HIS A 219 2.79 6.77 -19.97
CA HIS A 219 1.44 6.75 -20.54
C HIS A 219 0.91 8.13 -20.95
N LYS A 220 1.80 9.02 -21.41
CA LYS A 220 1.50 10.37 -21.91
C LYS A 220 0.90 11.34 -20.87
N LYS A 221 1.13 11.09 -19.57
CA LYS A 221 0.67 11.99 -18.50
C LYS A 221 1.49 13.29 -18.47
N THR A 222 0.82 14.42 -18.24
CA THR A 222 1.51 15.71 -18.08
C THR A 222 2.16 15.81 -16.71
N VAL A 223 3.42 16.25 -16.69
CA VAL A 223 4.20 16.49 -15.45
C VAL A 223 4.59 17.95 -15.24
N ASN A 224 4.14 18.85 -16.13
CA ASN A 224 4.45 20.27 -16.04
C ASN A 224 3.53 21.05 -15.11
N ASP A 225 2.42 20.44 -14.71
CA ASP A 225 1.52 21.01 -13.71
C ASP A 225 2.19 21.08 -12.33
N TRP A 226 2.00 22.21 -11.64
CA TRP A 226 2.68 22.49 -10.38
C TRP A 226 2.29 21.48 -9.29
N ASP A 227 1.03 21.04 -9.26
CA ASP A 227 0.49 20.11 -8.26
C ASP A 227 1.02 18.69 -8.51
N VAL A 228 1.27 18.33 -9.78
CA VAL A 228 1.96 17.08 -10.14
C VAL A 228 3.44 17.10 -9.73
N ARG A 229 4.16 18.19 -10.02
CA ARG A 229 5.58 18.34 -9.63
C ARG A 229 5.75 18.29 -8.12
N TYR A 230 4.88 18.98 -7.38
CA TYR A 230 4.90 18.99 -5.93
C TYR A 230 4.71 17.58 -5.34
N LYS A 231 3.78 16.79 -5.87
CA LYS A 231 3.61 15.38 -5.46
C LYS A 231 4.82 14.52 -5.79
N LEU A 232 5.42 14.71 -6.96
CA LEU A 232 6.62 13.98 -7.35
C LEU A 232 7.77 14.27 -6.39
N GLU A 233 8.06 15.53 -6.11
CA GLU A 233 9.12 15.94 -5.19
C GLU A 233 8.91 15.37 -3.79
N ASN A 234 7.69 15.44 -3.27
CA ASN A 234 7.35 14.86 -1.97
C ASN A 234 7.46 13.34 -1.94
N THR A 235 7.17 12.67 -3.06
CA THR A 235 7.38 11.23 -3.21
C THR A 235 8.87 10.87 -3.19
N ILE A 236 9.71 11.68 -3.84
CA ILE A 236 11.16 11.51 -3.83
C ILE A 236 11.73 11.74 -2.43
N LYS A 237 11.23 12.74 -1.68
CA LYS A 237 11.59 12.95 -0.27
C LYS A 237 11.28 11.72 0.58
N PHE A 238 10.13 11.08 0.38
CA PHE A 238 9.80 9.82 1.06
C PHE A 238 10.76 8.69 0.67
N TYR A 239 11.07 8.56 -0.62
CA TYR A 239 12.05 7.58 -1.10
C TYR A 239 13.43 7.74 -0.45
N GLN A 240 13.94 8.96 -0.42
CA GLN A 240 15.21 9.29 0.23
C GLN A 240 15.15 8.99 1.73
N PHE A 241 14.05 9.34 2.41
CA PHE A 241 13.84 9.01 3.82
C PHE A 241 13.94 7.50 4.11
N ILE A 242 13.29 6.66 3.29
CA ILE A 242 13.37 5.21 3.46
C ILE A 242 14.78 4.69 3.16
N LYS A 243 15.44 5.16 2.09
CA LYS A 243 16.79 4.71 1.73
C LYS A 243 17.83 5.12 2.79
N MET A 244 17.77 6.32 3.36
CA MET A 244 18.67 6.75 4.44
C MET A 244 18.54 5.87 5.69
N LYS A 245 17.30 5.46 6.05
CA LYS A 245 17.09 4.49 7.14
C LYS A 245 17.72 3.12 6.86
N LYS A 246 17.78 2.69 5.60
CA LYS A 246 18.44 1.43 5.23
C LYS A 246 19.95 1.50 5.49
N THR A 247 20.58 2.64 5.22
CA THR A 247 22.02 2.82 5.37
C THR A 247 22.45 2.87 6.85
N HIS A 248 21.70 3.54 7.73
CA HIS A 248 22.06 3.62 9.16
C HIS A 248 22.03 2.27 9.88
N ILE A 249 21.08 1.39 9.55
CA ILE A 249 21.04 0.03 10.12
C ILE A 249 22.23 -0.84 9.66
N GLN A 250 22.76 -0.56 8.46
CA GLN A 250 23.93 -1.25 7.93
C GLN A 250 25.22 -0.86 8.68
N TYR A 251 25.34 0.40 9.12
CA TYR A 251 26.47 0.86 9.93
C TYR A 251 26.44 0.36 11.39
N ASP A 252 25.26 0.25 11.99
CA ASP A 252 25.10 -0.34 13.34
C ASP A 252 25.42 -1.85 13.36
N ALA A 253 25.18 -2.56 12.25
CA ALA A 253 25.54 -3.98 12.11
C ALA A 253 27.05 -4.20 11.89
N PHE A 254 27.79 -3.20 11.42
CA PHE A 254 29.24 -3.26 11.19
C PHE A 254 30.06 -2.86 12.43
N THR A 255 29.48 -2.13 13.39
CA THR A 255 30.19 -1.69 14.61
C THR A 255 30.19 -2.72 15.76
N LEU A 256 29.56 -3.88 15.58
CA LEU A 256 29.53 -4.98 16.56
C LEU A 256 30.48 -6.15 16.25
N ARG A 257 31.36 -6.04 15.24
CA ARG A 257 32.32 -7.12 14.88
C ARG A 257 33.78 -6.86 15.25
N ASP A 258 34.13 -5.69 15.78
CA ASP A 258 35.52 -5.35 16.10
C ASP A 258 35.77 -5.12 17.60
N VAL A 259 35.38 -6.09 18.43
CA VAL A 259 35.96 -6.23 19.78
C VAL A 259 36.84 -7.47 19.78
N PRO A 260 38.18 -7.33 19.80
CA PRO A 260 39.06 -8.48 19.86
C PRO A 260 38.87 -9.22 21.20
N PRO A 261 38.90 -10.56 21.20
CA PRO A 261 38.78 -11.33 22.43
C PRO A 261 40.00 -11.05 23.33
N LYS A 262 39.72 -10.73 24.60
CA LYS A 262 40.68 -10.83 25.71
C LYS A 262 40.60 -12.23 26.29
#